data_AF-A0A369JVQ4-F1
#
_entry.id   AF-A0A369JVQ4-F1
#
_cell.length_a   1.000
_cell.length_b   1.000
_cell.length_c   1.000
_cell.angle_alpha   90.00
_cell.angle_beta   90.00
_cell.angle_gamma   90.00
#
_symmetry.space_group_name_H-M   'P 1'
#
loop_
_entity.id
_entity.type
_entity.pdbx_description
1 polymer ?
#
loop_
_entity_poly.entity_id
_entity_poly.type
_entity_poly.pdbx_seq_one_letter_code
_entity_poly.pdbx_strand_id
1 'polypeptide(L)' 'MATFLTTPLRQTYRYLQRQAHENTVLFYSCVLGAIGPVMVITIPPIRERFGYRPADPVPTSYPLPKRARRPVQGYEDE' A
#
# COMPACT_ATOMS: atom_id res chain seq x y z
N MET A 1 23.88 -27.00 23.26
CA MET A 1 23.85 -26.77 21.81
C MET A 1 22.67 -25.89 21.36
N ALA A 2 21.47 -26.00 21.95
CA ALA A 2 20.30 -25.18 21.59
C ALA A 2 20.43 -23.68 21.91
N THR A 3 21.19 -23.30 22.95
CA THR A 3 21.27 -21.91 23.42
C THR A 3 21.90 -20.95 22.41
N PHE A 4 22.87 -21.40 21.60
CA PHE A 4 23.55 -20.54 20.61
C PHE A 4 22.58 -20.00 19.54
N LEU A 5 21.55 -20.77 19.19
CA LEU A 5 20.56 -20.39 18.18
C LEU A 5 19.60 -19.30 18.67
N THR A 6 19.25 -19.29 19.96
CA THR A 6 18.28 -18.34 20.55
C THR A 6 18.94 -17.12 21.21
N THR A 7 20.24 -17.19 21.48
CA THR A 7 21.01 -16.10 22.11
C THR A 7 20.94 -14.78 21.34
N PRO A 8 21.12 -14.72 20.00
CA PRO A 8 21.07 -13.45 19.28
C PRO A 8 19.69 -12.79 19.39
N LEU A 9 18.60 -13.56 19.26
CA LEU A 9 17.24 -13.02 19.38
C LEU A 9 16.97 -12.41 20.77
N ARG A 10 17.40 -13.08 21.84
CA ARG A 10 17.27 -12.56 23.20
C ARG A 10 18.08 -11.28 23.41
N GLN A 11 19.27 -11.20 22.83
CA GLN A 11 20.12 -10.01 22.89
C GLN A 11 19.50 -8.83 22.13
N THR A 12 18.98 -9.08 20.92
CA THR A 12 18.26 -8.07 20.12
C THR A 12 17.03 -7.56 20.85
N TYR A 13 16.21 -8.43 21.44
CA TYR A 13 15.02 -8.01 22.20
C TYR A 13 15.39 -7.09 23.37
N ARG A 14 16.40 -7.45 24.17
CA ARG A 14 16.87 -6.61 25.28
C ARG A 14 17.40 -5.26 24.81
N TYR A 15 18.08 -5.24 23.65
CA TYR A 15 18.56 -4.00 23.05
C TYR A 15 17.40 -3.10 22.60
N LEU A 16 16.41 -3.64 21.88
CA LEU A 16 15.23 -2.88 21.46
C LEU A 16 14.45 -2.34 22.67
N GLN A 17 14.27 -3.16 23.70
CA GLN A 17 13.64 -2.74 24.97
C GLN A 17 14.40 -1.58 25.61
N ARG A 18 15.73 -1.64 25.65
CA ARG A 18 16.56 -0.55 26.17
C ARG A 18 16.39 0.73 25.36
N GLN A 19 16.42 0.64 24.02
CA GLN A 19 16.23 1.80 23.14
C GLN A 19 14.85 2.43 23.29
N ALA A 20 13.81 1.62 23.54
CA ALA A 20 12.46 2.10 23.78
C ALA A 20 12.32 2.95 25.06
N HIS A 21 13.17 2.73 26.07
CA HIS A 21 13.17 3.47 27.33
C HIS A 21 14.21 4.60 27.38
N GLU A 22 15.42 4.37 26.87
CA GLU A 22 16.52 5.36 26.92
C GLU A 22 16.43 6.38 25.79
N ASN A 23 15.98 5.98 24.60
CA ASN A 23 15.93 6.81 23.38
C ASN A 23 14.54 6.73 22.72
N THR A 24 13.49 6.98 23.51
CA THR A 24 12.09 6.85 23.12
C THR A 24 11.78 7.49 21.77
N VAL A 25 12.20 8.74 21.56
CA VAL A 25 11.88 9.49 20.34
C VAL A 25 12.46 8.81 19.10
N LEU A 26 13.73 8.40 19.13
CA LEU A 26 14.38 7.75 17.99
C LEU A 26 13.76 6.38 17.71
N PHE A 27 13.54 5.59 18.75
CA PHE A 27 12.97 4.25 18.62
C PHE A 27 11.58 4.27 17.99
N TYR A 28 10.65 5.04 18.56
CA TYR A 28 9.28 5.08 18.06
C TYR A 28 9.14 5.81 16.73
N SER A 29 10.00 6.80 16.43
CA SER A 29 10.02 7.43 15.11
C SER A 29 10.35 6.41 14.01
N CYS A 30 11.37 5.57 14.23
CA CYS A 30 11.72 4.51 13.28
C CYS A 30 10.63 3.44 13.16
N VAL A 31 10.03 3.02 14.30
CA VAL A 31 8.95 2.02 14.29
C VAL A 31 7.73 2.52 13.52
N LEU A 32 7.26 3.73 13.82
CA LEU A 32 6.11 4.32 13.12
C LEU A 32 6.43 4.59 11.64
N GLY A 33 7.64 5.06 11.34
CA GLY A 33 8.11 5.25 9.98
C GLY A 33 8.16 3.94 9.17
N ALA A 34 8.53 2.82 9.80
CA ALA A 34 8.56 1.51 9.17
C ALA A 34 7.17 0.86 9.03
N ILE A 35 6.24 1.13 9.96
CA ILE A 35 4.86 0.61 9.90
C ILE A 35 4.15 1.05 8.61
N GLY A 36 4.36 2.30 8.15
CA GLY A 36 3.76 2.82 6.91
C GLY A 36 4.06 1.96 5.68
N PRO A 37 5.33 1.82 5.26
CA PRO A 37 5.72 0.97 4.12
C PRO A 37 5.27 -0.49 4.26
N VAL A 38 5.36 -1.06 5.47
CA VAL A 38 4.90 -2.43 5.73
C VAL A 38 3.39 -2.55 5.46
N MET A 39 2.60 -1.58 5.90
CA MET A 39 1.16 -1.54 5.65
C MET A 39 0.83 -1.38 4.16
N VAL A 40 1.57 -0.55 3.43
CA VAL A 40 1.38 -0.38 1.98
C VAL A 40 1.57 -1.70 1.23
N ILE A 41 2.47 -2.57 1.68
CA ILE A 41 2.72 -3.87 1.03
C ILE A 41 1.72 -4.92 1.50
N THR A 42 1.38 -4.95 2.80
CA THR A 42 0.59 -6.03 3.41
C THR A 42 -0.91 -5.83 3.30
N ILE A 43 -1.41 -4.59 3.38
CA ILE A 43 -2.84 -4.30 3.44
C ILE A 43 -3.56 -4.51 2.09
N PRO A 44 -3.03 -4.11 0.92
CA PRO A 44 -3.74 -4.30 -0.36
C PRO A 44 -4.16 -5.74 -0.66
N PRO A 45 -3.28 -6.77 -0.55
CA PRO A 45 -3.69 -8.15 -0.83
C PRO A 45 -4.71 -8.68 0.19
N ILE A 46 -4.66 -8.19 1.44
CA ILE A 46 -5.66 -8.53 2.46
C ILE A 46 -7.03 -7.94 2.08
N ARG A 47 -7.06 -6.67 1.66
CA ARG A 47 -8.30 -5.99 1.25
C ARG A 47 -8.93 -6.63 0.01
N GLU A 48 -8.13 -7.03 -0.97
CA GLU A 48 -8.60 -7.74 -2.17
C GLU A 48 -9.29 -9.07 -1.81
N ARG A 49 -8.74 -9.81 -0.83
CA ARG A 49 -9.36 -11.05 -0.32
C ARG A 49 -10.70 -10.80 0.38
N PHE A 50 -10.89 -9.63 0.97
CA PHE A 50 -12.17 -9.21 1.55
C PHE A 50 -13.14 -8.61 0.52
N GLY A 51 -12.84 -8.71 -0.77
CA GLY A 51 -13.73 -8.28 -1.86
C GLY A 51 -13.64 -6.79 -2.18
N TYR A 52 -12.68 -6.05 -1.59
CA TYR A 52 -12.43 -4.68 -2.01
C TYR A 52 -11.87 -4.67 -3.44
N ARG A 53 -12.48 -3.88 -4.32
CA ARG A 53 -11.94 -3.56 -5.65
C ARG A 53 -11.66 -2.06 -5.76
N PRO A 54 -10.53 -1.66 -6.36
CA PRO A 54 -10.28 -0.25 -6.65
C PRO A 54 -11.37 0.30 -7.57
N ALA A 55 -11.70 1.58 -7.39
CA ALA A 55 -12.62 2.26 -8.30
C ALA A 55 -12.01 2.39 -9.70
N ASP A 56 -12.88 2.36 -10.71
CA ASP A 56 -12.46 2.61 -12.09
C ASP A 56 -11.89 4.04 -12.22
N PRO A 57 -10.88 4.24 -13.07
CA PRO A 57 -10.26 5.55 -13.25
C PRO A 57 -11.27 6.55 -13.84
N VAL A 58 -11.29 7.75 -13.27
CA VAL A 58 -12.10 8.87 -13.79
C VAL A 58 -11.60 9.25 -15.19
N PRO A 59 -12.49 9.44 -16.18
CA PRO A 59 -12.07 9.87 -17.51
C PRO A 59 -11.46 11.27 -17.45
N THR A 60 -10.23 11.41 -17.94
CA THR A 60 -9.52 12.69 -18.04
C THR A 60 -9.80 13.44 -19.33
N SER A 61 -10.43 12.79 -20.30
CA SER A 61 -10.75 13.32 -21.62
C SER A 61 -12.11 12.83 -22.10
N TYR A 62 -12.63 13.46 -23.15
CA TYR A 62 -13.89 13.04 -23.76
C TYR A 62 -13.77 11.57 -24.23
N PRO A 63 -14.67 10.67 -23.80
CA PRO A 63 -14.58 9.26 -24.11
C PRO A 63 -14.89 9.01 -25.60
N LEU A 64 -13.86 9.04 -26.44
CA LEU A 64 -13.99 8.74 -27.86
C LEU A 64 -14.18 7.24 -28.06
N PRO A 65 -15.28 6.81 -28.72
CA PRO A 65 -15.48 5.40 -29.00
C PRO A 65 -14.47 4.91 -30.03
N LYS A 66 -13.84 3.76 -29.77
CA LYS A 66 -12.90 3.09 -30.70
C LYS A 66 -13.67 2.38 -31.83
N ARG A 67 -14.40 3.14 -32.65
CA ARG A 67 -15.17 2.64 -33.79
C ARG A 67 -14.99 3.52 -35.01
N ALA A 68 -15.17 2.93 -36.20
CA ALA A 68 -15.24 3.70 -37.44
C ALA A 68 -16.43 4.66 -37.42
N ARG A 69 -16.29 5.78 -38.16
CA ARG A 69 -17.37 6.74 -38.35
C ARG A 69 -18.55 6.04 -39.03
N ARG A 70 -19.76 6.33 -38.55
CA ARG A 70 -21.01 5.91 -39.18
C ARG A 70 -21.69 7.16 -39.73
N PRO A 71 -22.20 7.12 -40.98
CA PRO A 71 -23.00 8.22 -41.49
C PRO A 71 -24.24 8.39 -40.59
N VAL A 72 -24.58 9.64 -40.28
CA VAL A 72 -25.76 10.03 -39.50
C VAL A 72 -26.64 10.90 -40.38
N GLN A 73 -27.96 10.85 -40.15
CA GLN A 73 -28.96 11.67 -40.87
C GLN A 73 -29.88 12.37 -39.86
N GLY A 74 -30.49 13.50 -40.23
CA GLY A 74 -31.60 14.12 -39.49
C GLY A 74 -31.37 15.57 -38.99
N TYR A 75 -30.26 16.21 -39.37
CA TYR A 75 -29.94 17.61 -39.05
C TYR A 75 -29.26 18.29 -40.24
N GLU A 76 -29.62 17.90 -41.46
CA GLU A 76 -29.16 18.56 -42.67
C GLU A 76 -29.79 19.97 -42.78
N ASP A 77 -28.98 20.98 -43.07
CA ASP A 77 -29.46 22.32 -43.42
C ASP A 77 -30.16 22.23 -44.79
N GLU A 78 -31.38 22.76 -44.92
CA GLU A 78 -32.13 22.79 -46.19
C GLU A 78 -31.35 23.45 -47.35
#